data_AF-A0A812MJW4-F1
#
_entry.id   AF-A0A812MJW4-F1
#
_cell.length_a   1.000
_cell.length_b   1.000
_cell.length_c   1.000
_cell.angle_alpha   90.00
_cell.angle_beta   90.00
_cell.angle_gamma   90.00
#
_symmetry.space_group_name_H-M   'P 1'
#
loop_
_entity.id
_entity.type
_entity.pdbx_description
1 polymer ?
#
loop_
_entity_poly.entity_id
_entity_poly.type
_entity_poly.pdbx_seq_one_letter_code
_entity_poly.pdbx_strand_id
1 'polypeptide(L)'
;MARTLANLAILSRGCWRRTSLRKPHTSNLPMGRVDTSAPLFVKRAVASTPGTASPARTVPDSPSGAHLACWFGKKHYGRPLSQLVFEDPEYCRWLLGVAQEANASNALRESAMWLRLNAPHLQEKKKPQLVSGKKHRGEDLSKLVSEDPAYCQWILREVQEGDASPKLQEMAAWITDNAPHVQEQGLRVGGSKHYGRRISELVTEDPVFCQWVLRKAKEHGASHGVRDMADWLSKNAPHLKEAAFATGRKHYGQDMPKLVSEDPAYCQWILREAKEGEASPKLREMAAWITDNAPHVQEQGPLVGGLKHYGRRISELVTEDPVFCQWLLQKDKEGGACHGIRELATWLRENAPHLQEAGIAAGQKHRGRPMSEVLADDPAYCQWVIHQADQAEASPGLRDMADWLMANAPHLKAPSAALGQDRSARFLSRLVAEDPSYCQWLLRSAQEKKVSSEQQKQAEWLLKHAPHLKEMHVVRMKSVHRGIPLPQVVAEDPGWCRFVLGQPEAMCKEFAEVAEWLHVNAPELREFSEGNRALFTQTGKKMLEQHGRWFVVRYGKHRMKNFATVMEEDPEYVEWVEHAVKDGAKKNRIASKNYQVFAAFASQWRSKEQAVLASGAAEALHHQTAECTVV
;
A
#
# COMPACT_ATOMS: atom_id res chain seq x y z
N MET A 1 37.07 -24.97 41.62
CA MET A 1 35.72 -25.31 41.09
C MET A 1 34.58 -24.58 41.82
N ALA A 2 34.76 -23.32 42.28
CA ALA A 2 33.67 -22.53 42.87
C ALA A 2 33.90 -21.01 42.77
N ARG A 3 34.47 -20.49 41.66
CA ARG A 3 34.75 -19.05 41.48
C ARG A 3 34.69 -18.58 40.01
N THR A 4 33.73 -19.08 39.23
CA THR A 4 33.53 -18.65 37.84
C THR A 4 32.05 -18.66 37.42
N LEU A 5 31.15 -18.14 38.27
CA LEU A 5 29.71 -18.01 37.95
C LEU A 5 29.09 -16.76 38.60
N ALA A 6 29.66 -15.57 38.38
CA ALA A 6 29.09 -14.34 38.93
C ALA A 6 29.25 -13.07 38.07
N ASN A 7 29.66 -13.16 36.80
CA ASN A 7 29.70 -11.97 35.94
C ASN A 7 29.16 -12.27 34.54
N LEU A 8 28.20 -11.43 34.14
CA LEU A 8 27.60 -11.26 32.81
C LEU A 8 26.33 -12.07 32.50
N ALA A 9 25.43 -12.13 33.47
CA ALA A 9 24.03 -11.79 33.22
C ALA A 9 23.93 -10.26 33.11
N ILE A 10 24.04 -9.71 31.89
CA ILE A 10 23.59 -8.41 31.37
C ILE A 10 24.09 -8.39 29.92
N LEU A 11 23.22 -8.68 28.96
CA LEU A 11 23.24 -8.27 27.53
C LEU A 11 22.26 -9.16 26.72
N SER A 12 20.98 -9.14 27.08
CA SER A 12 19.90 -9.69 26.25
C SER A 12 18.68 -8.76 26.25
N ARG A 13 18.90 -7.53 25.79
CA ARG A 13 17.82 -6.62 25.34
C ARG A 13 18.21 -6.02 24.00
N GLY A 14 18.10 -6.83 22.96
CA GLY A 14 18.19 -6.40 21.56
C GLY A 14 16.94 -5.62 21.16
N CYS A 15 17.04 -4.30 21.31
CA CYS A 15 16.03 -3.31 20.96
C CYS A 15 15.81 -3.30 19.43
N TRP A 16 14.61 -3.65 18.96
CA TRP A 16 14.16 -3.34 17.60
C TRP A 16 13.91 -1.82 17.48
N ARG A 17 14.96 -1.04 17.21
CA ARG A 17 14.84 0.32 16.65
C ARG A 17 15.13 0.26 15.16
N ARG A 18 14.07 0.20 14.35
CA ARG A 18 14.13 0.50 12.92
C ARG A 18 14.27 2.02 12.76
N THR A 19 15.40 2.46 12.21
CA THR A 19 15.61 3.81 11.70
C THR A 19 14.71 4.06 10.49
N SER A 20 13.57 4.70 10.72
CA SER A 20 12.73 5.29 9.67
C SER A 20 13.29 6.67 9.32
N LEU A 21 14.19 6.74 8.33
CA LEU A 21 14.54 7.99 7.64
C LEU A 21 13.35 8.39 6.73
N ARG A 22 12.34 9.05 7.31
CA ARG A 22 11.38 9.86 6.55
C ARG A 22 12.00 11.24 6.37
N LYS A 23 12.36 11.58 5.13
CA LYS A 23 12.60 12.97 4.71
C LYS A 23 11.24 13.70 4.71
N PRO A 24 11.15 14.96 5.18
CA PRO A 24 9.98 15.77 4.94
C PRO A 24 9.95 16.20 3.47
N HIS A 25 8.84 15.92 2.78
CA HIS A 25 8.52 16.54 1.50
C HIS A 25 8.18 18.01 1.75
N THR A 26 9.08 18.92 1.37
CA THR A 26 8.76 20.33 1.16
C THR A 26 8.14 20.46 -0.23
N SER A 27 6.83 20.70 -0.28
CA SER A 27 6.13 21.12 -1.48
C SER A 27 6.44 22.60 -1.73
N ASN A 28 7.36 22.88 -2.65
CA ASN A 28 7.50 24.21 -3.25
C ASN A 28 6.51 24.31 -4.42
N LEU A 29 5.48 25.16 -4.25
CA LEU A 29 4.73 25.75 -5.36
C LEU A 29 4.93 27.27 -5.34
N PRO A 30 4.94 27.93 -6.51
CA PRO A 30 5.37 29.32 -6.65
C PRO A 30 4.28 30.29 -6.20
N MET A 31 4.63 31.23 -5.33
CA MET A 31 3.80 32.38 -4.97
C MET A 31 3.77 33.37 -6.14
N GLY A 32 2.59 33.54 -6.73
CA GLY A 32 2.27 34.66 -7.61
C GLY A 32 2.19 35.97 -6.82
N ARG A 33 2.82 37.02 -7.35
CA ARG A 33 2.61 38.41 -6.92
C ARG A 33 1.18 38.83 -7.22
N VAL A 34 0.49 39.38 -6.24
CA VAL A 34 -0.66 40.27 -6.46
C VAL A 34 -0.41 41.51 -5.62
N ASP A 35 -0.37 42.65 -6.31
CA ASP A 35 -0.24 43.99 -5.75
C ASP A 35 -1.49 44.36 -4.94
N THR A 36 -1.30 44.87 -3.72
CA THR A 36 -2.32 45.61 -2.99
C THR A 36 -1.73 46.91 -2.46
N SER A 37 -2.01 48.00 -3.17
CA SER A 37 -1.82 49.37 -2.71
C SER A 37 -2.95 49.79 -1.77
N ALA A 38 -2.61 50.20 -0.55
CA ALA A 38 -3.50 50.90 0.38
C ALA A 38 -3.03 52.36 0.53
N PRO A 39 -3.94 53.36 0.57
CA PRO A 39 -3.56 54.75 0.80
C PRO A 39 -3.61 55.16 2.28
N LEU A 40 -2.66 56.03 2.63
CA LEU A 40 -2.50 56.74 3.89
C LEU A 40 -3.59 57.80 4.08
N PHE A 41 -4.18 57.89 5.28
CA PHE A 41 -4.96 59.06 5.71
C PHE A 41 -4.27 59.80 6.87
N VAL A 42 -4.09 61.10 6.64
CA VAL A 42 -3.39 62.08 7.45
C VAL A 42 -4.27 62.59 8.59
N LYS A 43 -3.73 62.63 9.82
CA LYS A 43 -4.31 63.36 10.96
C LYS A 43 -3.97 64.84 10.85
N ARG A 44 -4.96 65.72 10.94
CA ARG A 44 -4.78 67.18 11.12
C ARG A 44 -5.54 67.61 12.38
N ALA A 45 -4.82 68.27 13.29
CA ALA A 45 -5.36 68.91 14.48
C ALA A 45 -5.86 70.32 14.14
N VAL A 46 -6.95 70.77 14.77
CA VAL A 46 -7.36 72.19 14.83
C VAL A 46 -7.90 72.51 16.22
N ALA A 47 -7.59 73.73 16.65
CA ALA A 47 -7.67 74.31 17.97
C ALA A 47 -9.07 74.81 18.41
N SER A 48 -9.13 75.13 19.70
CA SER A 48 -10.24 75.60 20.52
C SER A 48 -10.71 77.03 20.25
N THR A 49 -11.99 77.33 20.51
CA THR A 49 -12.49 78.59 21.13
C THR A 49 -13.97 78.43 21.58
N PRO A 50 -14.47 79.21 22.58
CA PRO A 50 -15.66 78.86 23.36
C PRO A 50 -16.86 79.85 23.27
N GLY A 51 -18.03 79.37 23.74
CA GLY A 51 -19.04 80.18 24.45
C GLY A 51 -20.42 80.31 23.81
N THR A 52 -21.50 79.87 24.51
CA THR A 52 -22.78 80.58 24.77
C THR A 52 -23.81 79.70 25.50
N ALA A 53 -24.71 80.33 26.27
CA ALA A 53 -25.55 79.74 27.32
C ALA A 53 -27.05 79.60 26.96
N SER A 54 -27.72 78.61 27.60
CA SER A 54 -29.16 78.48 27.97
C SER A 54 -30.25 78.53 26.86
N PRO A 55 -31.52 78.05 27.05
CA PRO A 55 -32.28 77.99 28.31
C PRO A 55 -33.21 76.77 28.55
N ALA A 56 -33.88 76.83 29.71
CA ALA A 56 -34.88 75.93 30.27
C ALA A 56 -36.11 75.68 29.36
N ARG A 57 -36.71 74.49 29.50
CA ARG A 57 -37.86 74.03 28.70
C ARG A 57 -39.12 73.94 29.56
N THR A 58 -40.11 74.73 29.19
CA THR A 58 -41.50 74.67 29.64
C THR A 58 -42.19 73.42 29.09
N VAL A 59 -43.03 72.80 29.92
CA VAL A 59 -43.93 71.69 29.58
C VAL A 59 -45.25 72.29 29.07
N PRO A 60 -45.76 71.89 27.89
CA PRO A 60 -47.14 72.14 27.50
C PRO A 60 -48.03 70.93 27.81
N ASP A 61 -49.18 71.22 28.43
CA ASP A 61 -50.27 70.31 28.73
C ASP A 61 -51.09 69.92 27.49
N SER A 62 -51.69 68.71 27.58
CA SER A 62 -52.89 68.21 26.90
C SER A 62 -52.78 67.36 25.62
N PRO A 63 -53.74 66.42 25.41
CA PRO A 63 -53.45 65.04 25.07
C PRO A 63 -54.01 64.62 23.71
N SER A 64 -53.14 64.20 22.79
CA SER A 64 -53.54 63.46 21.59
C SER A 64 -52.44 62.48 21.21
N GLY A 65 -52.56 61.23 21.69
CA GLY A 65 -51.75 60.08 21.24
C GLY A 65 -50.26 60.34 21.04
N ALA A 66 -49.67 61.19 21.89
CA ALA A 66 -48.36 61.75 21.63
C ALA A 66 -47.32 60.64 21.71
N HIS A 67 -46.51 60.53 20.65
CA HIS A 67 -45.35 59.65 20.58
C HIS A 67 -44.50 59.81 21.84
N LEU A 68 -44.63 58.87 22.78
CA LEU A 68 -43.88 58.91 24.03
C LEU A 68 -42.39 58.78 23.69
N ALA A 69 -41.64 59.86 23.90
CA ALA A 69 -40.20 59.87 23.65
C ALA A 69 -39.46 59.08 24.74
N CYS A 70 -38.43 58.33 24.35
CA CYS A 70 -37.53 57.66 25.26
C CYS A 70 -36.59 58.69 25.88
N TRP A 71 -36.74 58.96 27.17
CA TRP A 71 -35.88 59.90 27.91
C TRP A 71 -34.67 59.23 28.58
N PHE A 72 -34.40 57.98 28.22
CA PHE A 72 -33.35 57.15 28.83
C PHE A 72 -32.32 56.69 27.79
N GLY A 73 -31.08 56.52 28.26
CA GLY A 73 -29.95 56.07 27.46
C GLY A 73 -29.43 57.13 26.47
N LYS A 74 -28.11 57.30 26.40
CA LYS A 74 -27.49 58.29 25.49
C LYS A 74 -27.81 58.04 24.00
N LYS A 75 -27.99 56.78 23.61
CA LYS A 75 -28.23 56.36 22.21
C LYS A 75 -29.66 56.65 21.73
N HIS A 76 -30.64 56.61 22.63
CA HIS A 76 -32.06 56.64 22.27
C HIS A 76 -32.82 57.84 22.87
N TYR A 77 -32.10 58.76 23.51
CA TYR A 77 -32.68 59.95 24.14
C TYR A 77 -33.46 60.82 23.14
N GLY A 78 -34.70 61.14 23.48
CA GLY A 78 -35.60 61.97 22.68
C GLY A 78 -36.25 61.25 21.50
N ARG A 79 -35.95 59.96 21.25
CA ARG A 79 -36.52 59.19 20.14
C ARG A 79 -37.89 58.62 20.51
N PRO A 80 -38.88 58.60 19.62
CA PRO A 80 -40.21 58.07 19.92
C PRO A 80 -40.16 56.54 20.16
N LEU A 81 -40.79 56.06 21.23
CA LEU A 81 -40.81 54.63 21.58
C LEU A 81 -41.41 53.77 20.48
N SER A 82 -42.40 54.28 19.74
CA SER A 82 -42.96 53.60 18.57
C SER A 82 -41.91 53.26 17.51
N GLN A 83 -40.91 54.13 17.31
CA GLN A 83 -39.82 53.89 16.37
C GLN A 83 -38.79 52.90 16.96
N LEU A 84 -38.51 53.01 18.26
CA LEU A 84 -37.58 52.11 18.95
C LEU A 84 -38.05 50.65 18.98
N VAL A 85 -39.36 50.41 19.04
CA VAL A 85 -39.92 49.05 18.96
C VAL A 85 -39.48 48.34 17.69
N PHE A 86 -39.40 49.04 16.56
CA PHE A 86 -38.98 48.48 15.28
C PHE A 86 -37.46 48.43 15.13
N GLU A 87 -36.75 49.48 15.56
CA GLU A 87 -35.32 49.61 15.30
C GLU A 87 -34.43 48.90 16.31
N ASP A 88 -34.85 48.83 17.58
CA ASP A 88 -34.07 48.23 18.67
C ASP A 88 -35.01 47.52 19.66
N PRO A 89 -35.64 46.40 19.24
CA PRO A 89 -36.56 45.66 20.10
C PRO A 89 -35.88 45.11 21.36
N GLU A 90 -34.57 44.84 21.31
CA GLU A 90 -33.80 44.40 22.49
C GLU A 90 -33.70 45.50 23.55
N TYR A 91 -33.43 46.74 23.14
CA TYR A 91 -33.45 47.88 24.07
C TYR A 91 -34.83 48.08 24.71
N CYS A 92 -35.90 47.91 23.93
CA CYS A 92 -37.27 47.98 24.46
C CYS A 92 -37.57 46.85 25.46
N ARG A 93 -37.08 45.63 25.23
CA ARG A 93 -37.19 44.52 26.21
C ARG A 93 -36.37 44.79 27.46
N TRP A 94 -35.17 45.35 27.33
CA TRP A 94 -34.37 45.79 28.47
C TRP A 94 -35.11 46.84 29.31
N LEU A 95 -35.73 47.85 28.67
CA LEU A 95 -36.57 48.85 29.34
C LEU A 95 -37.72 48.19 30.14
N LEU A 96 -38.41 47.23 29.53
CA LEU A 96 -39.48 46.47 30.20
C LEU A 96 -38.96 45.71 31.43
N GLY A 97 -37.74 45.20 31.39
CA GLY A 97 -37.07 44.52 32.50
C GLY A 97 -36.67 45.47 33.63
N VAL A 98 -35.93 46.55 33.32
CA VAL A 98 -35.46 47.52 34.32
C VAL A 98 -36.62 48.24 35.01
N ALA A 99 -37.73 48.47 34.30
CA ALA A 99 -38.92 49.09 34.88
C ALA A 99 -39.62 48.23 35.96
N GLN A 100 -39.27 46.95 36.09
CA GLN A 100 -39.77 46.08 37.17
C GLN A 100 -38.99 46.24 38.48
N GLU A 101 -37.84 46.92 38.47
CA GLU A 101 -37.03 47.12 39.66
C GLU A 101 -37.70 48.13 40.62
N ALA A 102 -37.58 47.89 41.93
CA ALA A 102 -38.23 48.69 42.96
C ALA A 102 -37.82 50.17 42.93
N ASN A 103 -36.59 50.45 42.47
CA ASN A 103 -35.98 51.77 42.35
C ASN A 103 -36.13 52.40 40.95
N ALA A 104 -36.89 51.80 40.03
CA ALA A 104 -37.09 52.37 38.70
C ALA A 104 -37.79 53.74 38.76
N SER A 105 -37.30 54.69 37.95
CA SER A 105 -37.89 56.04 37.88
C SER A 105 -39.30 56.01 37.27
N ASN A 106 -40.12 57.01 37.60
CA ASN A 106 -41.50 57.10 37.07
C ASN A 106 -41.53 57.11 35.54
N ALA A 107 -40.63 57.85 34.89
CA ALA A 107 -40.58 57.90 33.44
C ALA A 107 -40.16 56.54 32.80
N LEU A 108 -39.36 55.70 33.49
CA LEU A 108 -39.08 54.33 33.04
C LEU A 108 -40.34 53.46 33.12
N ARG A 109 -41.11 53.60 34.20
CA ARG A 109 -42.37 52.88 34.39
C ARG A 109 -43.43 53.29 33.37
N GLU A 110 -43.53 54.58 33.06
CA GLU A 110 -44.41 55.10 32.00
C GLU A 110 -44.01 54.57 30.63
N SER A 111 -42.71 54.59 30.30
CA SER A 111 -42.20 54.03 29.04
C SER A 111 -42.50 52.54 28.93
N ALA A 112 -42.32 51.79 30.02
CA ALA A 112 -42.65 50.36 30.07
C ALA A 112 -44.15 50.09 29.97
N MET A 113 -44.99 50.91 30.61
CA MET A 113 -46.45 50.80 30.49
C MET A 113 -46.89 51.04 29.04
N TRP A 114 -46.32 52.05 28.37
CA TRP A 114 -46.57 52.31 26.96
C TRP A 114 -46.16 51.13 26.09
N LEU A 115 -44.96 50.58 26.29
CA LEU A 115 -44.48 49.40 25.55
C LEU A 115 -45.36 48.17 25.79
N ARG A 116 -45.86 47.97 27.02
CA ARG A 116 -46.78 46.86 27.32
C ARG A 116 -48.08 46.97 26.54
N LEU A 117 -48.64 48.18 26.45
CA LEU A 117 -49.90 48.43 25.76
C LEU A 117 -49.75 48.37 24.24
N ASN A 118 -48.69 48.95 23.69
CA ASN A 118 -48.55 49.18 22.25
C ASN A 118 -47.68 48.14 21.54
N ALA A 119 -46.87 47.36 22.27
CA ALA A 119 -46.00 46.33 21.73
C ALA A 119 -46.07 45.04 22.58
N PRO A 120 -47.25 44.40 22.71
CA PRO A 120 -47.43 43.23 23.56
C PRO A 120 -46.52 42.05 23.18
N HIS A 121 -46.15 41.92 21.89
CA HIS A 121 -45.20 40.93 21.39
C HIS A 121 -43.78 41.05 22.02
N LEU A 122 -43.44 42.20 22.61
CA LEU A 122 -42.18 42.37 23.35
C LEU A 122 -42.23 41.77 24.76
N GLN A 123 -43.41 41.46 25.29
CA GLN A 123 -43.58 40.87 26.62
C GLN A 123 -43.31 39.36 26.65
N GLU A 124 -43.36 38.68 25.49
CA GLU A 124 -43.52 37.22 25.43
C GLU A 124 -42.25 36.37 25.39
N LYS A 125 -41.05 36.93 25.50
CA LYS A 125 -39.88 36.07 25.76
C LYS A 125 -39.69 35.88 27.26
N LYS A 126 -40.18 34.72 27.76
CA LYS A 126 -39.62 34.07 28.96
C LYS A 126 -38.12 34.30 28.92
N LYS A 127 -37.54 34.88 29.99
CA LYS A 127 -36.10 35.15 30.07
C LYS A 127 -35.37 33.90 29.57
N PRO A 128 -34.44 34.02 28.59
CA PRO A 128 -33.72 32.87 28.06
C PRO A 128 -33.11 32.16 29.26
N GLN A 129 -33.47 30.89 29.41
CA GLN A 129 -33.14 30.15 30.61
C GLN A 129 -31.66 29.79 30.49
N LEU A 130 -30.83 30.57 31.19
CA LEU A 130 -29.39 30.49 31.06
C LEU A 130 -28.84 29.29 31.81
N VAL A 131 -27.98 28.54 31.15
CA VAL A 131 -27.32 27.36 31.72
C VAL A 131 -26.37 27.79 32.85
N SER A 132 -26.49 27.16 34.02
CA SER A 132 -25.66 27.49 35.20
C SER A 132 -24.45 26.57 35.43
N GLY A 133 -24.01 25.80 34.44
CA GLY A 133 -22.87 24.88 34.53
C GLY A 133 -21.52 25.51 34.15
N LYS A 134 -20.38 24.96 34.60
CA LYS A 134 -19.04 25.49 34.27
C LYS A 134 -18.73 25.50 32.76
N LYS A 135 -19.20 24.49 32.02
CA LYS A 135 -18.90 24.32 30.59
C LYS A 135 -19.70 25.25 29.69
N HIS A 136 -21.00 25.41 29.96
CA HIS A 136 -21.95 26.15 29.13
C HIS A 136 -22.51 27.39 29.84
N ARG A 137 -21.75 27.99 30.77
CA ARG A 137 -22.26 29.06 31.66
C ARG A 137 -22.76 30.26 30.85
N GLY A 138 -24.02 30.62 31.01
CA GLY A 138 -24.61 31.80 30.35
C GLY A 138 -25.02 31.57 28.90
N GLU A 139 -24.94 30.35 28.40
CA GLU A 139 -25.56 29.98 27.12
C GLU A 139 -27.08 29.80 27.31
N ASP A 140 -27.84 30.11 26.26
CA ASP A 140 -29.27 29.83 26.19
C ASP A 140 -29.48 28.31 26.03
N LEU A 141 -30.39 27.74 26.83
CA LEU A 141 -30.82 26.35 26.72
C LEU A 141 -31.22 25.94 25.29
N SER A 142 -31.84 26.84 24.52
CA SER A 142 -32.18 26.59 23.11
C SER A 142 -30.93 26.40 22.24
N LYS A 143 -29.93 27.27 22.45
CA LYS A 143 -28.63 27.16 21.77
C LYS A 143 -27.91 25.88 22.19
N LEU A 144 -27.93 25.56 23.48
CA LEU A 144 -27.34 24.35 24.04
C LEU A 144 -27.92 23.07 23.43
N VAL A 145 -29.25 23.00 23.24
CA VAL A 145 -29.90 21.85 22.58
C VAL A 145 -29.37 21.64 21.16
N SER A 146 -29.16 22.73 20.40
CA SER A 146 -28.66 22.64 19.04
C SER A 146 -27.17 22.32 18.95
N GLU A 147 -26.36 22.83 19.88
CA GLU A 147 -24.89 22.73 19.81
C GLU A 147 -24.31 21.53 20.58
N ASP A 148 -24.90 21.15 21.71
CA ASP A 148 -24.46 20.02 22.53
C ASP A 148 -25.64 19.18 23.05
N PRO A 149 -26.32 18.44 22.15
CA PRO A 149 -27.42 17.55 22.55
C PRO A 149 -26.96 16.45 23.52
N ALA A 150 -25.68 16.08 23.52
CA ALA A 150 -25.13 15.09 24.45
C ALA A 150 -25.09 15.63 25.89
N TYR A 151 -24.77 16.91 26.08
CA TYR A 151 -24.87 17.55 27.39
C TYR A 151 -26.32 17.65 27.87
N CYS A 152 -27.27 17.92 26.97
CA CYS A 152 -28.70 17.92 27.30
C CYS A 152 -29.19 16.53 27.74
N GLN A 153 -28.74 15.46 27.05
CA GLN A 153 -29.01 14.08 27.46
C GLN A 153 -28.40 13.75 28.84
N TRP A 154 -27.21 14.28 29.15
CA TRP A 154 -26.61 14.15 30.48
C TRP A 154 -27.45 14.84 31.57
N ILE A 155 -27.96 16.05 31.32
CA ILE A 155 -28.84 16.76 32.27
C ILE A 155 -30.09 15.93 32.57
N LEU A 156 -30.75 15.40 31.53
CA LEU A 156 -31.96 14.57 31.69
C LEU A 156 -31.69 13.32 32.54
N ARG A 157 -30.50 12.73 32.38
CA ARG A 157 -30.08 11.54 33.12
C ARG A 157 -29.79 11.82 34.59
N GLU A 158 -29.01 12.86 34.88
CA GLU A 158 -28.73 13.31 36.27
C GLU A 158 -30.02 13.54 37.05
N VAL A 159 -31.05 14.09 36.40
CA VAL A 159 -32.35 14.32 37.02
C VAL A 159 -33.11 13.02 37.28
N GLN A 160 -33.01 12.03 36.38
CA GLN A 160 -33.60 10.71 36.60
C GLN A 160 -32.92 9.92 37.72
N GLU A 161 -31.61 10.11 37.90
CA GLU A 161 -30.84 9.46 38.98
C GLU A 161 -31.13 10.07 40.37
N GLY A 162 -31.82 11.23 40.42
CA GLY A 162 -32.29 11.85 41.66
C GLY A 162 -31.28 12.75 42.38
N ASP A 163 -30.04 12.81 41.89
CA ASP A 163 -28.95 13.62 42.48
C ASP A 163 -28.85 15.04 41.89
N ALA A 164 -29.71 15.38 40.93
CA ALA A 164 -29.67 16.67 40.27
C ALA A 164 -30.09 17.84 41.17
N SER A 165 -29.29 18.91 41.15
CA SER A 165 -29.66 20.18 41.75
C SER A 165 -30.99 20.73 41.21
N PRO A 166 -31.75 21.55 41.97
CA PRO A 166 -33.03 22.12 41.52
C PRO A 166 -32.94 22.85 40.17
N LYS A 167 -31.80 23.47 39.87
CA LYS A 167 -31.57 24.11 38.56
C LYS A 167 -31.47 23.11 37.42
N LEU A 168 -30.78 21.99 37.63
CA LEU A 168 -30.72 20.92 36.62
C LEU A 168 -32.10 20.29 36.40
N GLN A 169 -32.91 20.15 37.45
CA GLN A 169 -34.30 19.70 37.34
C GLN A 169 -35.14 20.66 36.48
N GLU A 170 -34.98 21.98 36.69
CA GLU A 170 -35.65 23.00 35.89
C GLU A 170 -35.21 22.94 34.41
N MET A 171 -33.90 22.75 34.17
CA MET A 171 -33.36 22.58 32.82
C MET A 171 -33.87 21.30 32.16
N ALA A 172 -33.94 20.18 32.89
CA ALA A 172 -34.48 18.93 32.39
C ALA A 172 -35.96 19.03 32.03
N ALA A 173 -36.76 19.69 32.87
CA ALA A 173 -38.17 19.98 32.57
C ALA A 173 -38.27 20.81 31.28
N TRP A 174 -37.47 21.87 31.15
CA TRP A 174 -37.44 22.68 29.94
C TRP A 174 -37.06 21.86 28.70
N ILE A 175 -36.02 21.03 28.77
CA ILE A 175 -35.58 20.18 27.65
C ILE A 175 -36.67 19.18 27.27
N THR A 176 -37.35 18.59 28.27
CA THR A 176 -38.46 17.65 28.06
C THR A 176 -39.62 18.31 27.32
N ASP A 177 -39.98 19.54 27.71
CA ASP A 177 -41.11 20.28 27.13
C ASP A 177 -40.79 20.85 25.73
N ASN A 178 -39.56 21.31 25.51
CA ASN A 178 -39.21 22.13 24.34
C ASN A 178 -38.36 21.38 23.30
N ALA A 179 -37.72 20.28 23.68
CA ALA A 179 -36.83 19.53 22.82
C ALA A 179 -37.01 18.01 22.98
N PRO A 180 -38.23 17.45 22.75
CA PRO A 180 -38.49 16.02 22.90
C PRO A 180 -37.59 15.15 22.01
N HIS A 181 -37.16 15.70 20.86
CA HIS A 181 -36.20 15.05 19.98
C HIS A 181 -34.87 14.71 20.67
N VAL A 182 -34.44 15.45 21.70
CA VAL A 182 -33.20 15.14 22.44
C VAL A 182 -33.31 13.80 23.18
N GLN A 183 -34.51 13.44 23.66
CA GLN A 183 -34.80 12.12 24.23
C GLN A 183 -34.85 11.03 23.15
N GLU A 184 -35.41 11.34 21.98
CA GLU A 184 -35.57 10.37 20.87
C GLU A 184 -34.27 10.11 20.09
N GLN A 185 -33.29 11.01 20.13
CA GLN A 185 -32.07 10.92 19.32
C GLN A 185 -31.13 9.76 19.68
N GLY A 186 -31.51 8.89 20.62
CA GLY A 186 -30.77 7.71 21.01
C GLY A 186 -29.50 8.02 21.79
N LEU A 187 -28.91 6.99 22.38
CA LEU A 187 -27.70 7.12 23.17
C LEU A 187 -26.53 7.47 22.25
N ARG A 188 -25.87 8.63 22.47
CA ARG A 188 -24.68 9.03 21.71
C ARG A 188 -23.39 8.68 22.45
N VAL A 189 -22.34 8.36 21.70
CA VAL A 189 -21.05 7.98 22.29
C VAL A 189 -20.30 9.23 22.78
N GLY A 190 -19.88 9.20 24.05
CA GLY A 190 -19.00 10.20 24.65
C GLY A 190 -17.52 9.80 24.62
N GLY A 191 -16.61 10.78 24.54
CA GLY A 191 -15.18 10.62 24.88
C GLY A 191 -14.37 9.61 24.06
N SER A 192 -14.69 9.37 22.79
CA SER A 192 -13.97 8.40 21.94
C SER A 192 -13.86 8.84 20.48
N LYS A 193 -13.25 8.02 19.62
CA LYS A 193 -13.20 8.22 18.15
C LYS A 193 -14.59 8.32 17.50
N HIS A 194 -15.64 7.87 18.20
CA HIS A 194 -17.03 7.94 17.74
C HIS A 194 -17.83 9.05 18.44
N TYR A 195 -17.17 10.06 19.00
CA TYR A 195 -17.83 11.12 19.74
C TYR A 195 -19.01 11.72 18.94
N GLY A 196 -20.18 11.77 19.58
CA GLY A 196 -21.39 12.31 18.99
C GLY A 196 -22.14 11.37 18.04
N ARG A 197 -21.59 10.22 17.62
CA ARG A 197 -22.34 9.24 16.81
C ARG A 197 -23.37 8.49 17.65
N ARG A 198 -24.48 8.08 17.02
CA ARG A 198 -25.52 7.30 17.71
C ARG A 198 -25.05 5.86 17.88
N ILE A 199 -25.30 5.27 19.05
CA ILE A 199 -24.93 3.88 19.32
C ILE A 199 -25.59 2.91 18.34
N SER A 200 -26.79 3.23 17.85
CA SER A 200 -27.52 2.44 16.85
C SER A 200 -26.83 2.41 15.48
N GLU A 201 -26.20 3.51 15.06
CA GLU A 201 -25.41 3.57 13.81
C GLU A 201 -24.16 2.69 13.93
N LEU A 202 -23.53 2.70 15.11
CA LEU A 202 -22.30 1.95 15.38
C LEU A 202 -22.53 0.44 15.42
N VAL A 203 -23.74 -0.03 15.73
CA VAL A 203 -24.07 -1.47 15.65
C VAL A 203 -23.78 -2.00 14.24
N THR A 204 -24.08 -1.22 13.21
CA THR A 204 -23.83 -1.60 11.81
C THR A 204 -22.44 -1.23 11.31
N GLU A 205 -21.91 -0.07 11.75
CA GLU A 205 -20.68 0.49 11.17
C GLU A 205 -19.39 0.06 11.88
N ASP A 206 -19.43 -0.12 13.20
CA ASP A 206 -18.28 -0.55 14.02
C ASP A 206 -18.76 -1.49 15.16
N PRO A 207 -19.21 -2.71 14.81
CA PRO A 207 -19.71 -3.68 15.80
C PRO A 207 -18.64 -4.07 16.83
N VAL A 208 -17.35 -3.89 16.47
CA VAL A 208 -16.19 -4.14 17.32
C VAL A 208 -16.13 -3.14 18.46
N PHE A 209 -16.40 -1.86 18.19
CA PHE A 209 -16.55 -0.86 19.23
C PHE A 209 -17.71 -1.19 20.17
N CYS A 210 -18.86 -1.60 19.63
CA CYS A 210 -20.01 -2.00 20.44
C CYS A 210 -19.70 -3.19 21.36
N GLN A 211 -18.95 -4.18 20.89
CA GLN A 211 -18.47 -5.26 21.76
C GLN A 211 -17.45 -4.80 22.79
N TRP A 212 -16.56 -3.88 22.42
CA TRP A 212 -15.67 -3.27 23.38
C TRP A 212 -16.46 -2.60 24.51
N VAL A 213 -17.54 -1.89 24.19
CA VAL A 213 -18.45 -1.30 25.18
C VAL A 213 -19.05 -2.38 26.08
N LEU A 214 -19.62 -3.45 25.50
CA LEU A 214 -20.20 -4.57 26.26
C LEU A 214 -19.20 -5.24 27.22
N ARG A 215 -17.94 -5.39 26.78
CA ARG A 215 -16.87 -5.95 27.62
C ARG A 215 -16.42 -4.96 28.69
N LYS A 216 -16.19 -3.71 28.31
CA LYS A 216 -15.69 -2.66 29.19
C LYS A 216 -16.66 -2.37 30.33
N ALA A 217 -17.97 -2.44 30.06
CA ALA A 217 -19.01 -2.26 31.06
C ALA A 217 -18.96 -3.29 32.21
N LYS A 218 -18.39 -4.48 31.98
CA LYS A 218 -18.21 -5.52 33.01
C LYS A 218 -17.03 -5.25 33.95
N GLU A 219 -16.14 -4.31 33.62
CA GLU A 219 -14.99 -4.00 34.46
C GLU A 219 -15.41 -3.15 35.69
N HIS A 220 -14.88 -3.46 36.87
CA HIS A 220 -15.04 -2.65 38.08
C HIS A 220 -14.34 -1.29 37.88
N GLY A 221 -15.10 -0.29 37.41
CA GLY A 221 -14.60 1.04 37.08
C GLY A 221 -15.08 1.58 35.73
N ALA A 222 -15.90 0.83 35.00
CA ALA A 222 -16.58 1.36 33.82
C ALA A 222 -17.37 2.64 34.18
N SER A 223 -17.26 3.68 33.35
CA SER A 223 -18.05 4.90 33.53
C SER A 223 -19.54 4.61 33.30
N HIS A 224 -20.41 5.41 33.91
CA HIS A 224 -21.86 5.28 33.75
C HIS A 224 -22.28 5.24 32.28
N GLY A 225 -21.73 6.14 31.46
CA GLY A 225 -22.03 6.17 30.03
C GLY A 225 -21.66 4.88 29.28
N VAL A 226 -20.60 4.17 29.69
CA VAL A 226 -20.24 2.87 29.08
C VAL A 226 -21.23 1.79 29.49
N ARG A 227 -21.71 1.80 30.74
CA ARG A 227 -22.75 0.87 31.22
C ARG A 227 -24.07 1.11 30.52
N ASP A 228 -24.50 2.36 30.37
CA ASP A 228 -25.73 2.69 29.65
C ASP A 228 -25.68 2.24 28.19
N MET A 229 -24.53 2.44 27.53
CA MET A 229 -24.34 1.96 26.17
C MET A 229 -24.38 0.43 26.12
N ALA A 230 -23.80 -0.26 27.11
CA ALA A 230 -23.85 -1.72 27.18
C ALA A 230 -25.26 -2.25 27.46
N ASP A 231 -26.05 -1.59 28.30
CA ASP A 231 -27.44 -1.95 28.59
C ASP A 231 -28.32 -1.72 27.37
N TRP A 232 -28.14 -0.59 26.67
CA TRP A 232 -28.81 -0.32 25.41
C TRP A 232 -28.47 -1.37 24.35
N LEU A 233 -27.18 -1.68 24.16
CA LEU A 233 -26.72 -2.72 23.23
C LEU A 233 -27.26 -4.09 23.61
N SER A 234 -27.30 -4.39 24.91
CA SER A 234 -27.84 -5.65 25.43
C SER A 234 -29.32 -5.85 25.13
N LYS A 235 -30.09 -4.75 25.11
CA LYS A 235 -31.53 -4.76 24.83
C LYS A 235 -31.85 -4.72 23.34
N ASN A 236 -31.11 -3.92 22.57
CA ASN A 236 -31.45 -3.60 21.18
C ASN A 236 -30.60 -4.35 20.14
N ALA A 237 -29.43 -4.85 20.51
CA ALA A 237 -28.53 -5.57 19.62
C ALA A 237 -27.99 -6.85 20.29
N PRO A 238 -28.86 -7.79 20.71
CA PRO A 238 -28.45 -8.99 21.44
C PRO A 238 -27.47 -9.87 20.64
N HIS A 239 -27.54 -9.86 19.30
CA HIS A 239 -26.62 -10.56 18.42
C HIS A 239 -25.14 -10.16 18.63
N LEU A 240 -24.87 -8.95 19.13
CA LEU A 240 -23.50 -8.52 19.43
C LEU A 240 -22.89 -9.19 20.66
N LYS A 241 -23.70 -9.81 21.53
CA LYS A 241 -23.19 -10.58 22.68
C LYS A 241 -22.59 -11.91 22.26
N GLU A 242 -23.11 -12.50 21.19
CA GLU A 242 -22.73 -13.82 20.70
C GLU A 242 -21.71 -13.76 19.55
N ALA A 243 -21.69 -12.64 18.81
CA ALA A 243 -20.65 -12.41 17.82
C ALA A 243 -19.28 -12.46 18.52
N ALA A 244 -18.32 -13.13 17.91
CA ALA A 244 -16.93 -13.07 18.33
C ALA A 244 -16.16 -12.33 17.24
N PHE A 245 -15.32 -11.36 17.61
CA PHE A 245 -14.45 -10.65 16.67
C PHE A 245 -12.99 -10.95 16.97
N ALA A 246 -12.19 -11.04 15.91
CA ALA A 246 -10.77 -11.22 16.03
C ALA A 246 -10.06 -9.95 16.54
N THR A 247 -9.10 -10.15 17.45
CA THR A 247 -8.43 -9.05 18.16
C THR A 247 -6.97 -8.82 17.74
N GLY A 248 -6.44 -9.64 16.82
CA GLY A 248 -5.08 -9.49 16.30
C GLY A 248 -4.97 -8.43 15.21
N ARG A 249 -3.80 -7.79 15.08
CA ARG A 249 -3.57 -6.67 14.12
C ARG A 249 -4.02 -6.96 12.69
N LYS A 250 -3.79 -8.19 12.18
CA LYS A 250 -4.08 -8.57 10.80
C LYS A 250 -5.59 -8.68 10.53
N HIS A 251 -6.34 -9.21 11.51
CA HIS A 251 -7.77 -9.51 11.40
C HIS A 251 -8.59 -8.69 12.40
N TYR A 252 -8.11 -7.50 12.79
CA TYR A 252 -8.73 -6.73 13.85
C TYR A 252 -10.14 -6.34 13.44
N GLY A 253 -11.12 -6.78 14.22
CA GLY A 253 -12.51 -6.47 14.00
C GLY A 253 -13.23 -7.35 12.97
N GLN A 254 -12.54 -8.35 12.42
CA GLN A 254 -13.16 -9.32 11.54
C GLN A 254 -14.03 -10.29 12.34
N ASP A 255 -15.22 -10.58 11.82
CA ASP A 255 -16.15 -11.56 12.40
C ASP A 255 -15.53 -12.97 12.38
N MET A 256 -15.63 -13.70 13.49
CA MET A 256 -14.95 -14.98 13.66
C MET A 256 -15.41 -16.06 12.66
N PRO A 257 -16.70 -16.24 12.34
CA PRO A 257 -17.14 -17.09 11.23
C PRO A 257 -16.47 -16.73 9.90
N LYS A 258 -16.41 -15.44 9.56
CA LYS A 258 -15.73 -14.98 8.35
C LYS A 258 -14.23 -15.27 8.41
N LEU A 259 -13.59 -15.03 9.55
CA LEU A 259 -12.16 -15.31 9.74
C LEU A 259 -11.84 -16.80 9.58
N VAL A 260 -12.68 -17.68 10.14
CA VAL A 260 -12.53 -19.14 9.98
C VAL A 260 -12.58 -19.54 8.51
N SER A 261 -13.47 -18.93 7.72
CA SER A 261 -13.58 -19.21 6.30
C SER A 261 -12.43 -18.63 5.45
N GLU A 262 -11.92 -17.44 5.80
CA GLU A 262 -10.94 -16.72 4.98
C GLU A 262 -9.48 -17.05 5.35
N ASP A 263 -9.19 -17.33 6.63
CA ASP A 263 -7.82 -17.59 7.11
C ASP A 263 -7.80 -18.67 8.21
N PRO A 264 -8.07 -19.94 7.85
CA PRO A 264 -8.06 -21.06 8.80
C PRO A 264 -6.68 -21.27 9.46
N ALA A 265 -5.58 -20.87 8.79
CA ALA A 265 -4.25 -20.91 9.38
C ALA A 265 -4.09 -19.95 10.56
N TYR A 266 -4.68 -18.76 10.47
CA TYR A 266 -4.71 -17.85 11.60
C TYR A 266 -5.53 -18.40 12.77
N CYS A 267 -6.66 -19.07 12.50
CA CYS A 267 -7.46 -19.76 13.51
C CYS A 267 -6.69 -20.90 14.19
N GLN A 268 -5.94 -21.70 13.43
CA GLN A 268 -5.06 -22.72 14.01
C GLN A 268 -3.92 -22.12 14.83
N TRP A 269 -3.37 -20.97 14.41
CA TRP A 269 -2.41 -20.25 15.23
C TRP A 269 -3.03 -19.80 16.56
N ILE A 270 -4.26 -19.25 16.55
CA ILE A 270 -4.99 -18.89 17.78
C ILE A 270 -5.15 -20.10 18.70
N LEU A 271 -5.60 -21.25 18.17
CA LEU A 271 -5.78 -22.47 18.96
C LEU A 271 -4.47 -22.96 19.58
N ARG A 272 -3.35 -22.82 18.87
CA ARG A 272 -2.02 -23.21 19.34
C ARG A 272 -1.51 -22.28 20.41
N GLU A 273 -1.52 -20.98 20.13
CA GLU A 273 -1.03 -19.96 21.04
C GLU A 273 -1.86 -19.95 22.34
N ALA A 274 -3.17 -20.26 22.26
CA ALA A 274 -4.04 -20.34 23.44
C ALA A 274 -3.69 -21.46 24.41
N LYS A 275 -3.05 -22.55 23.92
CA LYS A 275 -2.56 -23.65 24.76
C LYS A 275 -1.27 -23.28 25.48
N GLU A 276 -0.56 -22.26 25.01
CA GLU A 276 0.62 -21.76 25.70
C GLU A 276 0.20 -20.99 26.97
N GLY A 277 0.90 -21.23 28.08
CA GLY A 277 0.52 -20.69 29.39
C GLY A 277 0.46 -19.16 29.45
N GLU A 278 1.14 -18.47 28.53
CA GLU A 278 1.21 -17.01 28.44
C GLU A 278 0.12 -16.36 27.57
N ALA A 279 -0.81 -17.15 27.02
CA ALA A 279 -1.86 -16.61 26.16
C ALA A 279 -2.73 -15.56 26.88
N SER A 280 -2.99 -14.43 26.20
CA SER A 280 -3.91 -13.42 26.73
C SER A 280 -5.32 -13.99 26.92
N PRO A 281 -6.11 -13.50 27.90
CA PRO A 281 -7.49 -13.96 28.10
C PRO A 281 -8.35 -13.87 26.84
N LYS A 282 -8.15 -12.82 26.02
CA LYS A 282 -8.86 -12.63 24.74
C LYS A 282 -8.53 -13.73 23.72
N LEU A 283 -7.27 -14.15 23.68
CA LEU A 283 -6.82 -15.18 22.73
C LEU A 283 -7.37 -16.56 23.15
N ARG A 284 -7.49 -16.82 24.46
CA ARG A 284 -8.17 -18.01 24.99
C ARG A 284 -9.68 -18.00 24.72
N GLU A 285 -10.34 -16.84 24.87
CA GLU A 285 -11.76 -16.66 24.50
C GLU A 285 -11.98 -16.96 23.02
N MET A 286 -11.13 -16.45 22.13
CA MET A 286 -11.18 -16.75 20.70
C MET A 286 -10.94 -18.23 20.41
N ALA A 287 -10.00 -18.89 21.10
CA ALA A 287 -9.73 -20.31 20.92
C ALA A 287 -10.88 -21.20 21.41
N ALA A 288 -11.52 -20.85 22.54
CA ALA A 288 -12.72 -21.52 23.01
C ALA A 288 -13.85 -21.40 21.97
N TRP A 289 -14.08 -20.18 21.45
CA TRP A 289 -15.06 -19.97 20.40
C TRP A 289 -14.79 -20.82 19.15
N ILE A 290 -13.53 -20.87 18.67
CA ILE A 290 -13.16 -21.71 17.51
C ILE A 290 -13.41 -23.19 17.81
N THR A 291 -13.09 -23.64 19.01
CA THR A 291 -13.30 -25.05 19.43
C THR A 291 -14.78 -25.42 19.41
N ASP A 292 -15.64 -24.53 19.90
CA ASP A 292 -17.08 -24.78 20.01
C ASP A 292 -17.82 -24.62 18.67
N ASN A 293 -17.39 -23.67 17.82
CA ASN A 293 -18.14 -23.27 16.62
C ASN A 293 -17.50 -23.71 15.30
N ALA A 294 -16.21 -24.06 15.30
CA ALA A 294 -15.47 -24.42 14.09
C ALA A 294 -14.54 -25.63 14.32
N PRO A 295 -15.07 -26.79 14.76
CA PRO A 295 -14.25 -27.98 15.06
C PRO A 295 -13.45 -28.47 13.84
N HIS A 296 -13.98 -28.26 12.63
CA HIS A 296 -13.28 -28.57 11.38
C HIS A 296 -11.91 -27.89 11.26
N VAL A 297 -11.68 -26.73 11.89
CA VAL A 297 -10.36 -26.07 11.87
C VAL A 297 -9.29 -26.93 12.57
N GLN A 298 -9.67 -27.71 13.58
CA GLN A 298 -8.77 -28.65 14.28
C GLN A 298 -8.51 -29.91 13.46
N GLU A 299 -9.52 -30.39 12.72
CA GLU A 299 -9.45 -31.64 11.95
C GLU A 299 -8.56 -31.53 10.70
N GLN A 300 -8.31 -30.32 10.19
CA GLN A 300 -7.56 -30.11 8.94
C GLN A 300 -6.05 -30.41 9.03
N GLY A 301 -5.56 -30.88 10.18
CA GLY A 301 -4.14 -31.07 10.43
C GLY A 301 -3.39 -29.74 10.52
N PRO A 302 -2.08 -29.76 10.81
CA PRO A 302 -1.34 -28.52 11.01
C PRO A 302 -1.13 -27.79 9.69
N LEU A 303 -1.58 -26.53 9.64
CA LEU A 303 -1.35 -25.61 8.55
C LEU A 303 0.02 -24.95 8.71
N VAL A 304 0.66 -24.65 7.57
CA VAL A 304 1.95 -23.97 7.57
C VAL A 304 1.78 -22.49 7.88
N GLY A 305 2.49 -22.02 8.91
CA GLY A 305 2.57 -20.61 9.29
C GLY A 305 3.84 -19.92 8.76
N GLY A 306 3.72 -18.62 8.45
CA GLY A 306 4.84 -17.68 8.30
C GLY A 306 5.80 -17.85 7.10
N LEU A 307 5.45 -18.58 6.05
CA LEU A 307 6.38 -18.92 4.95
C LEU A 307 5.71 -18.90 3.56
N LYS A 308 6.44 -19.33 2.51
CA LYS A 308 5.97 -19.48 1.13
C LYS A 308 4.65 -20.27 1.01
N HIS A 309 4.42 -21.19 1.93
CA HIS A 309 3.25 -22.07 1.94
C HIS A 309 2.22 -21.69 3.01
N TYR A 310 2.15 -20.41 3.41
CA TYR A 310 1.18 -19.94 4.40
C TYR A 310 -0.26 -20.37 4.05
N GLY A 311 -0.99 -20.94 5.01
CA GLY A 311 -2.38 -21.34 4.79
C GLY A 311 -2.57 -22.73 4.20
N ARG A 312 -1.49 -23.40 3.78
CA ARG A 312 -1.56 -24.72 3.15
C ARG A 312 -1.45 -25.84 4.18
N ARG A 313 -2.15 -26.95 3.91
CA ARG A 313 -2.07 -28.16 4.73
C ARG A 313 -0.72 -28.83 4.53
N ILE A 314 -0.10 -29.23 5.63
CA ILE A 314 1.19 -29.92 5.54
C ILE A 314 1.08 -31.22 4.73
N SER A 315 -0.08 -31.90 4.77
CA SER A 315 -0.36 -33.11 4.00
C SER A 315 -0.34 -32.88 2.49
N GLU A 316 -0.82 -31.74 2.00
CA GLU A 316 -0.74 -31.37 0.58
C GLU A 316 0.72 -31.07 0.17
N LEU A 317 1.48 -30.44 1.06
CA LEU A 317 2.88 -30.09 0.78
C LEU A 317 3.79 -31.30 0.71
N VAL A 318 3.45 -32.40 1.40
CA VAL A 318 4.18 -33.67 1.25
C VAL A 318 4.20 -34.10 -0.22
N THR A 319 3.11 -33.89 -0.97
CA THR A 319 3.06 -34.24 -2.40
C THR A 319 3.54 -33.11 -3.31
N GLU A 320 3.25 -31.86 -2.98
CA GLU A 320 3.46 -30.73 -3.91
C GLU A 320 4.81 -30.02 -3.77
N ASP A 321 5.37 -29.95 -2.56
CA ASP A 321 6.67 -29.33 -2.30
C ASP A 321 7.43 -30.15 -1.24
N PRO A 322 7.81 -31.41 -1.56
CA PRO A 322 8.47 -32.28 -0.59
C PRO A 322 9.84 -31.73 -0.17
N VAL A 323 10.46 -30.86 -0.97
CA VAL A 323 11.68 -30.10 -0.63
C VAL A 323 11.43 -29.20 0.59
N PHE A 324 10.30 -28.49 0.61
CA PHE A 324 9.93 -27.65 1.74
C PHE A 324 9.68 -28.48 3.01
N CYS A 325 9.03 -29.63 2.89
CA CYS A 325 8.82 -30.54 4.02
C CYS A 325 10.15 -31.07 4.57
N GLN A 326 11.11 -31.42 3.71
CA GLN A 326 12.45 -31.78 4.17
C GLN A 326 13.20 -30.61 4.81
N TRP A 327 13.05 -29.39 4.30
CA TRP A 327 13.60 -28.22 4.96
C TRP A 327 13.06 -28.04 6.37
N LEU A 328 11.76 -28.29 6.61
CA LEU A 328 11.17 -28.26 7.96
C LEU A 328 11.82 -29.31 8.88
N LEU A 329 11.95 -30.56 8.38
CA LEU A 329 12.61 -31.64 9.12
C LEU A 329 14.07 -31.30 9.46
N GLN A 330 14.80 -30.72 8.50
CA GLN A 330 16.19 -30.32 8.69
C GLN A 330 16.33 -29.17 9.69
N LYS A 331 15.46 -28.15 9.60
CA LYS A 331 15.46 -27.02 10.53
C LYS A 331 15.17 -27.43 11.97
N ASP A 332 14.30 -28.42 12.15
CA ASP A 332 14.06 -29.02 13.46
C ASP A 332 15.31 -29.73 14.01
N LYS A 333 16.02 -30.50 13.17
CA LYS A 333 17.28 -31.19 13.53
C LYS A 333 18.42 -30.23 13.90
N GLU A 334 18.56 -29.10 13.20
CA GLU A 334 19.59 -28.09 13.47
C GLU A 334 19.47 -27.44 14.87
N GLY A 335 18.31 -27.59 15.53
CA GLY A 335 18.00 -26.91 16.78
C GLY A 335 17.65 -25.43 16.57
N GLY A 336 16.91 -24.84 17.52
CA GLY A 336 16.49 -23.44 17.43
C GLY A 336 15.28 -23.16 16.52
N ALA A 337 14.64 -24.19 15.96
CA ALA A 337 13.37 -24.06 15.26
C ALA A 337 12.27 -23.50 16.20
N CYS A 338 11.49 -22.55 15.68
CA CYS A 338 10.31 -22.06 16.39
C CYS A 338 9.30 -23.19 16.61
N HIS A 339 8.43 -23.06 17.62
CA HIS A 339 7.46 -24.10 18.00
C HIS A 339 6.65 -24.61 16.79
N GLY A 340 6.23 -23.72 15.89
CA GLY A 340 5.47 -24.10 14.71
C GLY A 340 6.22 -25.00 13.71
N ILE A 341 7.54 -24.80 13.53
CA ILE A 341 8.35 -25.69 12.68
C ILE A 341 8.50 -27.06 13.34
N ARG A 342 8.71 -27.11 14.66
CA ARG A 342 8.88 -28.37 15.40
C ARG A 342 7.63 -29.24 15.37
N GLU A 343 6.46 -28.62 15.48
CA GLU A 343 5.16 -29.30 15.36
C GLU A 343 4.96 -29.87 13.95
N LEU A 344 5.21 -29.07 12.90
CA LEU A 344 5.13 -29.54 11.53
C LEU A 344 6.13 -30.68 11.26
N ALA A 345 7.36 -30.56 11.76
CA ALA A 345 8.37 -31.59 11.63
C ALA A 345 7.97 -32.88 12.37
N THR A 346 7.35 -32.77 13.54
CA THR A 346 6.83 -33.93 14.29
C THR A 346 5.71 -34.61 13.52
N TRP A 347 4.75 -33.84 12.99
CA TRP A 347 3.68 -34.37 12.14
C TRP A 347 4.26 -35.08 10.89
N LEU A 348 5.24 -34.48 10.22
CA LEU A 348 5.91 -35.07 9.06
C LEU A 348 6.63 -36.37 9.43
N ARG A 349 7.24 -36.44 10.62
CA ARG A 349 7.90 -37.66 11.08
C ARG A 349 6.92 -38.82 11.27
N GLU A 350 5.73 -38.53 11.78
CA GLU A 350 4.68 -39.52 12.05
C GLU A 350 3.92 -39.94 10.79
N ASN A 351 3.63 -38.99 9.89
CA ASN A 351 2.69 -39.19 8.78
C ASN A 351 3.36 -39.34 7.41
N ALA A 352 4.62 -38.91 7.27
CA ALA A 352 5.37 -38.98 6.02
C ALA A 352 6.80 -39.51 6.26
N PRO A 353 6.96 -40.75 6.77
CA PRO A 353 8.27 -41.32 7.06
C PRO A 353 9.18 -41.43 5.83
N HIS A 354 8.61 -41.57 4.63
CA HIS A 354 9.35 -41.56 3.36
C HIS A 354 10.10 -40.24 3.10
N LEU A 355 9.69 -39.12 3.72
CA LEU A 355 10.46 -37.87 3.64
C LEU A 355 11.68 -37.85 4.57
N GLN A 356 11.73 -38.76 5.55
CA GLN A 356 12.91 -38.98 6.38
C GLN A 356 13.95 -39.86 5.68
N GLU A 357 13.49 -40.76 4.81
CA GLU A 357 14.35 -41.59 3.97
C GLU A 357 15.06 -40.71 2.95
N ALA A 358 16.39 -40.79 2.95
CA ALA A 358 17.21 -39.61 2.78
C ALA A 358 17.36 -39.10 1.34
N GLY A 359 17.43 -37.77 1.28
CA GLY A 359 17.81 -36.97 0.11
C GLY A 359 16.65 -36.77 -0.87
N ILE A 360 16.03 -35.61 -0.88
CA ILE A 360 15.46 -35.11 -2.13
C ILE A 360 16.56 -34.39 -2.87
N ALA A 361 16.70 -34.66 -4.17
CA ALA A 361 17.68 -33.95 -4.97
C ALA A 361 17.38 -32.44 -4.92
N ALA A 362 18.38 -31.64 -4.55
CA ALA A 362 18.26 -30.18 -4.45
C ALA A 362 18.66 -29.46 -5.75
N GLY A 363 19.28 -30.17 -6.70
CA GLY A 363 19.70 -29.63 -7.99
C GLY A 363 18.52 -29.30 -8.89
N GLN A 364 18.62 -28.22 -9.68
CA GLN A 364 17.52 -27.72 -10.54
C GLN A 364 16.90 -28.81 -11.44
N LYS A 365 17.71 -29.74 -11.96
CA LYS A 365 17.25 -30.82 -12.85
C LYS A 365 16.35 -31.83 -12.15
N HIS A 366 16.65 -32.16 -10.89
CA HIS A 366 16.00 -33.26 -10.14
C HIS A 366 15.26 -32.76 -8.90
N ARG A 367 15.00 -31.46 -8.83
CA ARG A 367 14.46 -30.81 -7.64
C ARG A 367 13.12 -31.42 -7.25
N GLY A 368 13.00 -31.89 -6.01
CA GLY A 368 11.75 -32.46 -5.49
C GLY A 368 11.64 -33.98 -5.63
N ARG A 369 12.52 -34.62 -6.40
CA ARG A 369 12.49 -36.08 -6.56
C ARG A 369 13.28 -36.78 -5.44
N PRO A 370 12.78 -37.92 -4.91
CA PRO A 370 13.51 -38.75 -3.98
C PRO A 370 14.80 -39.27 -4.62
N MET A 371 15.90 -39.30 -3.87
CA MET A 371 17.21 -39.69 -4.39
C MET A 371 17.23 -41.12 -4.92
N SER A 372 16.40 -42.01 -4.38
CA SER A 372 16.22 -43.38 -4.89
C SER A 372 15.71 -43.41 -6.34
N GLU A 373 14.78 -42.52 -6.69
CA GLU A 373 14.25 -42.38 -8.05
C GLU A 373 15.28 -41.70 -8.97
N VAL A 374 15.96 -40.66 -8.49
CA VAL A 374 17.03 -39.98 -9.23
C VAL A 374 18.20 -40.93 -9.52
N LEU A 375 18.53 -41.80 -8.57
CA LEU A 375 19.55 -42.83 -8.73
C LEU A 375 19.18 -43.83 -9.84
N ALA A 376 17.91 -44.23 -9.93
CA ALA A 376 17.44 -45.12 -10.98
C ALA A 376 17.47 -44.44 -12.36
N ASP A 377 17.08 -43.17 -12.43
CA ASP A 377 16.90 -42.44 -13.68
C ASP A 377 18.17 -41.77 -14.23
N ASP A 378 19.02 -41.24 -13.35
CA ASP A 378 20.19 -40.44 -13.71
C ASP A 378 21.39 -40.75 -12.81
N PRO A 379 21.96 -41.98 -12.91
CA PRO A 379 23.13 -42.37 -12.14
C PRO A 379 24.33 -41.46 -12.37
N ALA A 380 24.41 -40.79 -13.53
CA ALA A 380 25.47 -39.82 -13.84
C ALA A 380 25.36 -38.55 -12.99
N TYR A 381 24.14 -38.08 -12.68
CA TYR A 381 23.95 -36.99 -11.73
C TYR A 381 24.38 -37.41 -10.32
N CYS A 382 24.03 -38.61 -9.88
CA CYS A 382 24.45 -39.12 -8.57
C CYS A 382 25.97 -39.24 -8.46
N GLN A 383 26.66 -39.70 -9.51
CA GLN A 383 28.14 -39.67 -9.57
C GLN A 383 28.69 -38.25 -9.47
N TRP A 384 28.07 -37.29 -10.15
CA TRP A 384 28.47 -35.88 -10.05
C TRP A 384 28.27 -35.35 -8.63
N VAL A 385 27.17 -35.67 -7.95
CA VAL A 385 26.92 -35.27 -6.56
C VAL A 385 28.02 -35.79 -5.64
N ILE A 386 28.38 -37.08 -5.75
CA ILE A 386 29.48 -37.68 -4.99
C ILE A 386 30.79 -36.92 -5.22
N HIS A 387 31.13 -36.66 -6.49
CA HIS A 387 32.37 -35.95 -6.83
C HIS A 387 32.40 -34.50 -6.35
N GLN A 388 31.26 -33.79 -6.40
CA GLN A 388 31.17 -32.41 -5.92
C GLN A 388 31.21 -32.33 -4.40
N ALA A 389 30.67 -33.32 -3.69
CA ALA A 389 30.70 -33.34 -2.22
C ALA A 389 32.12 -33.44 -1.65
N ASP A 390 33.06 -34.04 -2.39
CA ASP A 390 34.48 -34.11 -2.04
C ASP A 390 35.20 -32.75 -2.15
N GLN A 391 34.59 -31.74 -2.78
CA GLN A 391 35.18 -30.41 -2.84
C GLN A 391 35.11 -29.71 -1.48
N ALA A 392 36.17 -28.99 -1.12
CA ALA A 392 36.26 -28.28 0.17
C ALA A 392 35.10 -27.29 0.41
N GLU A 393 34.55 -26.73 -0.67
CA GLU A 393 33.46 -25.75 -0.66
C GLU A 393 32.05 -26.37 -0.70
N ALA A 394 31.94 -27.71 -0.70
CA ALA A 394 30.64 -28.38 -0.76
C ALA A 394 29.75 -28.03 0.46
N SER A 395 28.48 -27.70 0.18
CA SER A 395 27.50 -27.44 1.23
C SER A 395 27.21 -28.70 2.07
N PRO A 396 26.84 -28.57 3.37
CA PRO A 396 26.49 -29.71 4.22
C PRO A 396 25.44 -30.63 3.59
N GLY A 397 24.37 -30.08 3.00
CA GLY A 397 23.33 -30.89 2.36
C GLY A 397 23.79 -31.67 1.13
N LEU A 398 24.84 -31.20 0.42
CA LEU A 398 25.44 -31.94 -0.69
C LEU A 398 26.29 -33.11 -0.17
N ARG A 399 26.96 -32.93 0.98
CA ARG A 399 27.72 -34.00 1.65
C ARG A 399 26.80 -35.07 2.21
N ASP A 400 25.73 -34.69 2.91
CA ASP A 400 24.72 -35.61 3.42
C ASP A 400 24.11 -36.46 2.30
N MET A 401 23.89 -35.83 1.14
CA MET A 401 23.39 -36.50 -0.07
C MET A 401 24.39 -37.48 -0.66
N ALA A 402 25.67 -37.10 -0.73
CA ALA A 402 26.73 -37.98 -1.18
C ALA A 402 26.95 -39.15 -0.22
N ASP A 403 26.91 -38.92 1.10
CA ASP A 403 27.01 -39.97 2.11
C ASP A 403 25.87 -40.99 1.97
N TRP A 404 24.64 -40.51 1.74
CA TRP A 404 23.50 -41.38 1.45
C TRP A 404 23.71 -42.19 0.16
N LEU A 405 24.14 -41.55 -0.92
CA LEU A 405 24.41 -42.22 -2.20
C LEU A 405 25.52 -43.25 -2.06
N MET A 406 26.56 -42.98 -1.26
CA MET A 406 27.65 -43.90 -1.00
C MET A 406 27.21 -45.10 -0.16
N ALA A 407 26.28 -44.89 0.78
CA ALA A 407 25.69 -45.97 1.57
C ALA A 407 24.73 -46.86 0.77
N ASN A 408 23.95 -46.28 -0.15
CA ASN A 408 22.88 -47.00 -0.87
C ASN A 408 23.29 -47.44 -2.29
N ALA A 409 24.30 -46.83 -2.89
CA ALA A 409 24.75 -47.09 -4.26
C ALA A 409 26.30 -47.08 -4.38
N PRO A 410 27.01 -47.99 -3.68
CA PRO A 410 28.47 -47.97 -3.62
C PRO A 410 29.16 -48.15 -4.99
N HIS A 411 28.44 -48.69 -5.98
CA HIS A 411 28.91 -48.86 -7.35
C HIS A 411 29.15 -47.53 -8.09
N LEU A 412 28.60 -46.40 -7.61
CA LEU A 412 28.81 -45.08 -8.22
C LEU A 412 30.21 -44.50 -7.95
N LYS A 413 31.03 -45.11 -7.10
CA LYS A 413 32.38 -44.65 -6.76
C LYS A 413 33.42 -44.82 -7.88
N ALA A 414 33.09 -45.54 -8.96
CA ALA A 414 34.04 -45.80 -10.04
C ALA A 414 34.35 -44.52 -10.85
N PRO A 415 35.64 -44.12 -11.00
CA PRO A 415 36.00 -42.90 -11.71
C PRO A 415 35.75 -43.04 -13.21
N SER A 416 34.72 -42.35 -13.72
CA SER A 416 34.42 -42.28 -15.16
C SER A 416 35.25 -41.18 -15.84
N ALA A 417 36.40 -41.55 -16.40
CA ALA A 417 37.35 -40.64 -17.03
C ALA A 417 36.88 -40.02 -18.38
N ALA A 418 35.68 -40.36 -18.88
CA ALA A 418 35.26 -40.06 -20.26
C ALA A 418 34.27 -38.88 -20.44
N LEU A 419 33.70 -38.31 -19.38
CA LEU A 419 32.54 -37.40 -19.50
C LEU A 419 32.86 -35.88 -19.52
N GLY A 420 34.13 -35.48 -19.36
CA GLY A 420 34.49 -34.07 -19.14
C GLY A 420 34.51 -33.17 -20.38
N GLN A 421 34.98 -33.66 -21.54
CA GLN A 421 35.23 -32.80 -22.72
C GLN A 421 34.00 -32.57 -23.61
N ASP A 422 33.06 -33.52 -23.68
CA ASP A 422 31.88 -33.43 -24.55
C ASP A 422 30.79 -32.50 -23.97
N ARG A 423 30.71 -32.39 -22.63
CA ARG A 423 29.71 -31.52 -21.97
C ARG A 423 29.92 -30.03 -22.25
N SER A 424 31.16 -29.53 -22.24
CA SER A 424 31.43 -28.11 -22.47
C SER A 424 31.04 -27.66 -23.88
N ALA A 425 31.26 -28.50 -24.90
CA ALA A 425 30.88 -28.18 -26.28
C ALA A 425 29.35 -28.12 -26.47
N ARG A 426 28.61 -29.09 -25.92
CA ARG A 426 27.13 -29.07 -25.99
C ARG A 426 26.53 -27.91 -25.21
N PHE A 427 27.09 -27.59 -24.05
CA PHE A 427 26.68 -26.42 -23.26
C PHE A 427 26.90 -25.12 -24.04
N LEU A 428 28.09 -24.91 -24.60
CA LEU A 428 28.37 -23.70 -25.38
C LEU A 428 27.51 -23.59 -26.64
N SER A 429 27.24 -24.71 -27.33
CA SER A 429 26.34 -24.70 -28.49
C SER A 429 24.92 -24.27 -28.12
N ARG A 430 24.42 -24.73 -26.98
CA ARG A 430 23.11 -24.31 -26.46
C ARG A 430 23.14 -22.84 -26.02
N LEU A 431 24.21 -22.43 -25.35
CA LEU A 431 24.41 -21.07 -24.85
C LEU A 431 24.49 -20.02 -25.98
N VAL A 432 25.04 -20.38 -27.15
CA VAL A 432 25.03 -19.51 -28.34
C VAL A 432 23.61 -19.18 -28.80
N ALA A 433 22.70 -20.16 -28.71
CA ALA A 433 21.30 -19.97 -29.08
C ALA A 433 20.51 -19.24 -27.97
N GLU A 434 20.75 -19.59 -26.71
CA GLU A 434 19.96 -19.11 -25.57
C GLU A 434 20.42 -17.75 -25.02
N ASP A 435 21.74 -17.49 -24.99
CA ASP A 435 22.32 -16.25 -24.44
C ASP A 435 23.59 -15.80 -25.21
N PRO A 436 23.41 -15.26 -26.43
CA PRO A 436 24.52 -14.71 -27.21
C PRO A 436 25.24 -13.55 -26.51
N SER A 437 24.57 -12.87 -25.55
CA SER A 437 25.16 -11.76 -24.80
C SER A 437 26.20 -12.24 -23.78
N TYR A 438 25.96 -13.40 -23.15
CA TYR A 438 26.92 -14.07 -22.28
C TYR A 438 28.06 -14.69 -23.09
N CYS A 439 27.78 -15.29 -24.25
CA CYS A 439 28.84 -15.74 -25.16
C CYS A 439 29.75 -14.58 -25.59
N GLN A 440 29.20 -13.41 -25.88
CA GLN A 440 29.99 -12.21 -26.12
C GLN A 440 30.74 -11.72 -24.88
N TRP A 441 30.19 -11.89 -23.68
CA TRP A 441 30.94 -11.66 -22.44
C TRP A 441 32.12 -12.63 -22.31
N LEU A 442 31.95 -13.93 -22.53
CA LEU A 442 33.02 -14.92 -22.51
C LEU A 442 34.12 -14.59 -23.52
N LEU A 443 33.74 -14.29 -24.77
CA LEU A 443 34.65 -13.86 -25.83
C LEU A 443 35.43 -12.59 -25.46
N ARG A 444 34.81 -11.66 -24.73
CA ARG A 444 35.44 -10.43 -24.24
C ARG A 444 36.37 -10.69 -23.05
N SER A 445 35.90 -11.45 -22.06
CA SER A 445 36.68 -11.77 -20.87
C SER A 445 37.96 -12.46 -21.29
N ALA A 446 37.93 -13.43 -22.22
CA ALA A 446 39.11 -14.11 -22.75
C ALA A 446 40.17 -13.22 -23.45
N GLN A 447 39.88 -11.94 -23.72
CA GLN A 447 40.85 -10.97 -24.24
C GLN A 447 41.59 -10.21 -23.12
N GLU A 448 41.14 -10.31 -21.87
CA GLU A 448 41.78 -9.69 -20.72
C GLU A 448 43.00 -10.51 -20.26
N LYS A 449 44.04 -9.86 -19.71
CA LYS A 449 45.31 -10.53 -19.32
C LYS A 449 45.20 -11.53 -18.15
N LYS A 450 44.03 -11.69 -17.52
CA LYS A 450 43.84 -12.48 -16.28
C LYS A 450 42.61 -13.39 -16.35
N VAL A 451 42.60 -14.32 -17.30
CA VAL A 451 41.43 -15.19 -17.55
C VAL A 451 41.80 -16.63 -17.26
N SER A 452 40.85 -17.40 -16.74
CA SER A 452 41.06 -18.83 -16.52
C SER A 452 41.29 -19.57 -17.84
N SER A 453 42.09 -20.62 -17.82
CA SER A 453 42.34 -21.46 -19.01
C SER A 453 41.05 -22.08 -19.57
N GLU A 454 40.05 -22.32 -18.73
CA GLU A 454 38.73 -22.82 -19.14
C GLU A 454 37.95 -21.78 -19.94
N GLN A 455 37.88 -20.53 -19.46
CA GLN A 455 37.24 -19.44 -20.21
C GLN A 455 37.94 -19.16 -21.54
N GLN A 456 39.26 -19.32 -21.61
CA GLN A 456 40.02 -19.21 -22.87
C GLN A 456 39.56 -20.27 -23.88
N LYS A 457 39.44 -21.54 -23.45
CA LYS A 457 38.95 -22.64 -24.29
C LYS A 457 37.51 -22.44 -24.74
N GLN A 458 36.65 -21.95 -23.85
CA GLN A 458 35.26 -21.62 -24.18
C GLN A 458 35.18 -20.51 -25.23
N ALA A 459 36.02 -19.48 -25.11
CA ALA A 459 36.09 -18.40 -26.09
C ALA A 459 36.65 -18.86 -27.45
N GLU A 460 37.70 -19.68 -27.46
CA GLU A 460 38.22 -20.27 -28.70
C GLU A 460 37.18 -21.14 -29.41
N TRP A 461 36.41 -21.92 -28.64
CA TRP A 461 35.31 -22.71 -29.18
C TRP A 461 34.24 -21.82 -29.82
N LEU A 462 33.85 -20.74 -29.13
CA LEU A 462 32.87 -19.77 -29.63
C LEU A 462 33.36 -19.05 -30.90
N LEU A 463 34.63 -18.66 -30.97
CA LEU A 463 35.21 -18.07 -32.18
C LEU A 463 35.19 -19.01 -33.38
N LYS A 464 35.39 -20.31 -33.14
CA LYS A 464 35.41 -21.34 -34.19
C LYS A 464 34.01 -21.70 -34.68
N HIS A 465 33.02 -21.79 -33.79
CA HIS A 465 31.71 -22.35 -34.12
C HIS A 465 30.58 -21.31 -34.19
N ALA A 466 30.79 -20.11 -33.66
CA ALA A 466 29.83 -19.01 -33.69
C ALA A 466 30.50 -17.69 -34.13
N PRO A 467 31.12 -17.64 -35.33
CA PRO A 467 31.88 -16.47 -35.79
C PRO A 467 31.03 -15.20 -35.89
N HIS A 468 29.71 -15.33 -36.12
CA HIS A 468 28.75 -14.23 -36.14
C HIS A 468 28.73 -13.43 -34.82
N LEU A 469 29.10 -14.05 -33.68
CA LEU A 469 29.20 -13.35 -32.39
C LEU A 469 30.39 -12.38 -32.32
N LYS A 470 31.38 -12.52 -33.20
CA LYS A 470 32.54 -11.62 -33.31
C LYS A 470 32.18 -10.30 -34.01
N GLU A 471 31.17 -10.31 -34.88
CA GLU A 471 30.80 -9.19 -35.75
C GLU A 471 29.82 -8.21 -35.10
N MET A 472 29.22 -8.57 -33.96
CA MET A 472 28.32 -7.67 -33.24
C MET A 472 29.09 -6.63 -32.42
N HIS A 473 29.12 -5.41 -32.92
CA HIS A 473 29.57 -4.26 -32.14
C HIS A 473 28.53 -3.93 -31.06
N VAL A 474 28.95 -4.01 -29.79
CA VAL A 474 28.15 -3.61 -28.62
C VAL A 474 28.76 -2.38 -27.97
N VAL A 475 27.94 -1.53 -27.35
CA VAL A 475 28.45 -0.34 -26.65
C VAL A 475 29.26 -0.78 -25.42
N ARG A 476 30.56 -0.45 -25.42
CA ARG A 476 31.52 -0.83 -24.37
C ARG A 476 31.65 0.18 -23.24
N MET A 477 31.39 1.45 -23.54
CA MET A 477 31.54 2.55 -22.58
C MET A 477 30.52 2.46 -21.43
N LYS A 478 30.87 3.06 -20.28
CA LYS A 478 29.96 3.19 -19.13
C LYS A 478 28.83 4.17 -19.46
N SER A 479 27.81 3.70 -20.16
CA SER A 479 26.61 4.45 -20.51
C SER A 479 25.35 3.63 -20.20
N VAL A 480 24.18 4.27 -20.35
CA VAL A 480 22.87 3.59 -20.27
C VAL A 480 22.69 2.50 -21.33
N HIS A 481 23.52 2.52 -22.38
CA HIS A 481 23.48 1.56 -23.50
C HIS A 481 24.56 0.48 -23.38
N ARG A 482 25.29 0.40 -22.26
CA ARG A 482 26.35 -0.61 -22.07
C ARG A 482 25.82 -2.03 -22.31
N GLY A 483 26.48 -2.77 -23.20
CA GLY A 483 26.09 -4.14 -23.57
C GLY A 483 24.95 -4.24 -24.58
N ILE A 484 24.41 -3.12 -25.06
CA ILE A 484 23.40 -3.08 -26.12
C ILE A 484 24.10 -3.10 -27.49
N PRO A 485 23.61 -3.88 -28.46
CA PRO A 485 24.09 -3.86 -29.85
C PRO A 485 24.05 -2.45 -30.43
N LEU A 486 25.13 -2.02 -31.07
CA LEU A 486 25.26 -0.68 -31.62
C LEU A 486 24.20 -0.36 -32.70
N PRO A 487 23.84 -1.28 -33.62
CA PRO A 487 22.69 -1.09 -34.52
C PRO A 487 21.37 -0.84 -33.79
N GLN A 488 21.15 -1.49 -32.64
CA GLN A 488 19.96 -1.27 -31.82
C GLN A 488 19.98 0.10 -31.15
N VAL A 489 21.14 0.55 -30.67
CA VAL A 489 21.27 1.90 -30.11
C VAL A 489 21.01 2.96 -31.18
N VAL A 490 21.42 2.73 -32.43
CA VAL A 490 21.06 3.62 -33.55
C VAL A 490 19.54 3.67 -33.76
N ALA A 491 18.85 2.52 -33.68
CA ALA A 491 17.40 2.45 -33.84
C ALA A 491 16.63 3.07 -32.67
N GLU A 492 17.11 2.93 -31.43
CA GLU A 492 16.42 3.42 -30.24
C GLU A 492 16.78 4.89 -29.91
N ASP A 493 18.06 5.23 -29.98
CA ASP A 493 18.58 6.49 -29.47
C ASP A 493 19.62 7.13 -30.41
N PRO A 494 19.17 7.56 -31.60
CA PRO A 494 20.07 8.19 -32.57
C PRO A 494 20.63 9.53 -32.08
N GLY A 495 20.00 10.16 -31.08
CA GLY A 495 20.53 11.35 -30.41
C GLY A 495 21.83 11.06 -29.64
N TRP A 496 21.88 9.92 -28.93
CA TRP A 496 23.12 9.47 -28.30
C TRP A 496 24.20 9.12 -29.34
N CYS A 497 23.84 8.45 -30.43
CA CYS A 497 24.79 8.17 -31.51
C CYS A 497 25.36 9.46 -32.12
N ARG A 498 24.52 10.48 -32.36
CA ARG A 498 24.97 11.79 -32.83
C ARG A 498 25.91 12.46 -31.83
N PHE A 499 25.60 12.39 -30.54
CA PHE A 499 26.51 12.86 -29.50
C PHE A 499 27.87 12.17 -29.60
N VAL A 500 27.90 10.85 -29.83
CA VAL A 500 29.16 10.11 -30.06
C VAL A 500 29.89 10.60 -31.30
N LEU A 501 29.19 10.86 -32.40
CA LEU A 501 29.80 11.39 -33.63
C LEU A 501 30.31 12.84 -33.50
N GLY A 502 29.71 13.63 -32.61
CA GLY A 502 30.05 15.04 -32.37
C GLY A 502 31.21 15.24 -31.39
N GLN A 503 31.83 14.17 -30.88
CA GLN A 503 32.98 14.22 -29.99
C GLN A 503 34.23 13.66 -30.73
N PRO A 504 34.77 14.39 -31.72
CA PRO A 504 35.86 13.90 -32.58
C PRO A 504 37.15 13.58 -31.82
N GLU A 505 37.32 14.10 -30.60
CA GLU A 505 38.51 13.90 -29.74
C GLU A 505 38.26 12.95 -28.55
N ALA A 506 37.22 12.12 -28.61
CA ALA A 506 36.69 11.45 -27.41
C ALA A 506 37.72 10.70 -26.53
N MET A 507 37.53 10.88 -25.22
CA MET A 507 38.45 10.64 -24.10
C MET A 507 38.89 9.18 -23.82
N CYS A 508 38.47 8.19 -24.61
CA CYS A 508 38.92 6.80 -24.47
C CYS A 508 38.75 5.98 -25.79
N LYS A 509 39.54 4.91 -25.92
CA LYS A 509 39.60 4.06 -27.12
C LYS A 509 38.23 3.50 -27.53
N GLU A 510 37.40 3.12 -26.57
CA GLU A 510 36.09 2.54 -26.80
C GLU A 510 35.12 3.50 -27.48
N PHE A 511 35.30 4.81 -27.27
CA PHE A 511 34.45 5.82 -27.87
C PHE A 511 34.80 6.04 -29.34
N ALA A 512 36.10 6.03 -29.66
CA ALA A 512 36.60 6.11 -31.03
C ALA A 512 36.12 4.91 -31.87
N GLU A 513 36.17 3.69 -31.32
CA GLU A 513 35.67 2.48 -31.99
C GLU A 513 34.17 2.57 -32.32
N VAL A 514 33.37 3.14 -31.41
CA VAL A 514 31.94 3.35 -31.64
C VAL A 514 31.70 4.42 -32.71
N ALA A 515 32.44 5.53 -32.67
CA ALA A 515 32.32 6.60 -33.64
C ALA A 515 32.71 6.13 -35.06
N GLU A 516 33.79 5.36 -35.18
CA GLU A 516 34.23 4.76 -36.43
C GLU A 516 33.16 3.82 -37.01
N TRP A 517 32.60 2.93 -36.18
CA TRP A 517 31.52 2.07 -36.62
C TRP A 517 30.31 2.86 -37.12
N LEU A 518 29.91 3.91 -36.38
CA LEU A 518 28.80 4.77 -36.74
C LEU A 518 29.07 5.55 -38.05
N HIS A 519 30.32 5.93 -38.31
CA HIS A 519 30.69 6.58 -39.57
C HIS A 519 30.51 5.67 -40.79
N VAL A 520 30.82 4.38 -40.64
CA VAL A 520 30.69 3.40 -41.72
C VAL A 520 29.23 2.98 -41.92
N ASN A 521 28.51 2.74 -40.83
CA ASN A 521 27.22 2.05 -40.88
C ASN A 521 26.00 2.99 -40.81
N ALA A 522 26.16 4.19 -40.25
CA ALA A 522 25.11 5.19 -40.13
C ALA A 522 25.61 6.62 -40.46
N PRO A 523 26.26 6.82 -41.63
CA PRO A 523 26.83 8.12 -42.01
C PRO A 523 25.80 9.26 -42.00
N GLU A 524 24.54 8.96 -42.29
CA GLU A 524 23.43 9.91 -42.32
C GLU A 524 23.15 10.59 -40.96
N LEU A 525 23.67 10.03 -39.84
CA LEU A 525 23.58 10.66 -38.53
C LEU A 525 24.48 11.92 -38.40
N ARG A 526 25.44 12.15 -39.32
CA ARG A 526 26.32 13.33 -39.33
C ARG A 526 25.63 14.60 -39.83
N GLU A 527 24.84 14.48 -40.90
CA GLU A 527 24.21 15.62 -41.60
C GLU A 527 22.97 16.16 -40.86
N PHE A 528 22.72 15.66 -39.67
CA PHE A 528 21.47 15.82 -38.98
C PHE A 528 21.37 17.16 -38.23
N SER A 529 20.20 17.83 -38.34
CA SER A 529 19.74 18.91 -37.46
C SER A 529 18.47 18.47 -36.71
N GLU A 530 18.20 19.03 -35.53
CA GLU A 530 17.08 18.62 -34.64
C GLU A 530 15.69 18.59 -35.32
N GLY A 531 15.54 19.25 -36.48
CA GLY A 531 14.31 19.26 -37.27
C GLY A 531 14.03 17.99 -38.09
N ASN A 532 14.99 17.09 -38.32
CA ASN A 532 14.83 16.01 -39.31
C ASN A 532 14.40 14.64 -38.73
N ARG A 533 13.39 14.61 -37.86
CA ARG A 533 12.91 13.37 -37.20
C ARG A 533 12.56 12.22 -38.16
N ALA A 534 12.21 12.52 -39.41
CA ALA A 534 11.94 11.52 -40.44
C ALA A 534 13.18 10.64 -40.73
N LEU A 535 14.37 11.26 -40.82
CA LEU A 535 15.62 10.55 -41.07
C LEU A 535 15.95 9.54 -39.96
N PHE A 536 15.71 9.90 -38.69
CA PHE A 536 15.89 8.96 -37.57
C PHE A 536 14.99 7.74 -37.68
N THR A 537 13.75 7.95 -38.10
CA THR A 537 12.80 6.86 -38.30
C THR A 537 13.26 5.96 -39.44
N GLN A 538 13.78 6.54 -40.52
CA GLN A 538 14.31 5.80 -41.68
C GLN A 538 15.57 4.99 -41.33
N THR A 539 16.57 5.61 -40.69
CA THR A 539 17.79 4.92 -40.26
C THR A 539 17.50 3.83 -39.24
N GLY A 540 16.61 4.09 -38.27
CA GLY A 540 16.19 3.08 -37.31
C GLY A 540 15.49 1.90 -37.98
N LYS A 541 14.64 2.16 -38.97
CA LYS A 541 13.99 1.11 -39.78
C LYS A 541 15.01 0.30 -40.57
N LYS A 542 15.99 0.94 -41.21
CA LYS A 542 17.08 0.26 -41.93
C LYS A 542 17.88 -0.66 -40.99
N MET A 543 18.24 -0.18 -39.81
CA MET A 543 18.96 -0.97 -38.80
C MET A 543 18.13 -2.15 -38.29
N LEU A 544 16.82 -1.95 -38.09
CA LEU A 544 15.89 -3.00 -37.70
C LEU A 544 15.79 -4.09 -38.78
N GLU A 545 15.70 -3.70 -40.04
CA GLU A 545 15.58 -4.64 -41.17
C GLU A 545 16.84 -5.50 -41.34
N GLN A 546 18.02 -4.89 -41.17
CA GLN A 546 19.32 -5.53 -41.36
C GLN A 546 19.75 -6.36 -40.14
N HIS A 547 19.49 -5.87 -38.93
CA HIS A 547 20.07 -6.42 -37.70
C HIS A 547 19.05 -6.77 -36.62
N GLY A 548 17.75 -6.60 -36.84
CA GLY A 548 16.70 -6.74 -35.83
C GLY A 548 16.68 -8.09 -35.11
N ARG A 549 17.12 -9.17 -35.76
CA ARG A 549 17.21 -10.52 -35.15
C ARG A 549 18.14 -10.54 -33.93
N TRP A 550 19.12 -9.64 -33.90
CA TRP A 550 20.14 -9.55 -32.87
C TRP A 550 19.85 -8.50 -31.79
N PHE A 551 18.77 -7.74 -31.94
CA PHE A 551 18.38 -6.74 -30.96
C PHE A 551 17.92 -7.44 -29.69
N VAL A 552 18.17 -6.85 -28.54
CA VAL A 552 17.86 -7.43 -27.23
C VAL A 552 16.74 -6.68 -26.52
N VAL A 553 15.90 -7.41 -25.79
CA VAL A 553 14.89 -6.80 -24.91
C VAL A 553 15.60 -6.19 -23.71
N ARG A 554 15.42 -4.88 -23.45
CA ARG A 554 16.18 -4.17 -22.39
C ARG A 554 15.56 -4.30 -21.00
N TYR A 555 14.27 -4.58 -20.94
CA TYR A 555 13.45 -4.52 -19.72
C TYR A 555 12.52 -5.73 -19.62
N GLY A 556 12.06 -6.05 -18.40
CA GLY A 556 11.06 -7.10 -18.18
C GLY A 556 11.60 -8.53 -18.10
N LYS A 557 10.69 -9.50 -18.25
CA LYS A 557 10.92 -10.95 -18.09
C LYS A 557 12.03 -11.48 -19.00
N HIS A 558 12.12 -10.94 -20.21
CA HIS A 558 13.05 -11.38 -21.26
C HIS A 558 14.29 -10.49 -21.39
N ARG A 559 14.66 -9.78 -20.33
CA ARG A 559 15.80 -8.86 -20.35
C ARG A 559 17.08 -9.53 -20.86
N MET A 560 17.72 -8.89 -21.83
CA MET A 560 18.91 -9.29 -22.57
C MET A 560 18.76 -10.46 -23.54
N LYS A 561 17.58 -11.09 -23.64
CA LYS A 561 17.30 -12.05 -24.71
C LYS A 561 17.15 -11.31 -26.04
N ASN A 562 17.62 -11.94 -27.12
CA ASN A 562 17.46 -11.38 -28.45
C ASN A 562 16.00 -11.47 -28.90
N PHE A 563 15.58 -10.57 -29.80
CA PHE A 563 14.20 -10.47 -30.25
C PHE A 563 13.72 -11.75 -30.93
N ALA A 564 14.55 -12.41 -31.74
CA ALA A 564 14.18 -13.65 -32.43
C ALA A 564 13.84 -14.78 -31.44
N THR A 565 14.69 -15.01 -30.44
CA THR A 565 14.47 -16.01 -29.39
C THR A 565 13.19 -15.71 -28.60
N VAL A 566 12.90 -14.45 -28.29
CA VAL A 566 11.65 -14.09 -27.58
C VAL A 566 10.42 -14.34 -28.44
N MET A 567 10.50 -14.12 -29.76
CA MET A 567 9.42 -14.45 -30.70
C MET A 567 9.09 -15.94 -30.69
N GLU A 568 10.11 -16.79 -30.59
CA GLU A 568 9.96 -18.25 -30.61
C GLU A 568 9.53 -18.81 -29.23
N GLU A 569 10.08 -18.28 -28.14
CA GLU A 569 9.88 -18.83 -26.79
C GLU A 569 8.61 -18.32 -26.08
N ASP A 570 8.14 -17.10 -26.36
CA ASP A 570 7.06 -16.47 -25.60
C ASP A 570 6.18 -15.56 -26.49
N PRO A 571 5.35 -16.16 -27.37
CA PRO A 571 4.48 -15.39 -28.28
C PRO A 571 3.45 -14.54 -27.53
N GLU A 572 2.97 -14.98 -26.36
CA GLU A 572 2.05 -14.19 -25.52
C GLU A 572 2.68 -12.87 -25.07
N TYR A 573 3.96 -12.90 -24.69
CA TYR A 573 4.70 -11.69 -24.35
C TYR A 573 4.83 -10.73 -25.55
N VAL A 574 5.04 -11.26 -26.75
CA VAL A 574 5.10 -10.46 -27.98
C VAL A 574 3.78 -9.76 -28.25
N GLU A 575 2.67 -10.49 -28.20
CA GLU A 575 1.32 -9.95 -28.38
C GLU A 575 1.01 -8.85 -27.35
N TRP A 576 1.38 -9.09 -26.09
CA TRP A 576 1.26 -8.11 -25.03
C TRP A 576 2.06 -6.83 -25.33
N VAL A 577 3.31 -6.95 -25.80
CA VAL A 577 4.12 -5.78 -26.18
C VAL A 577 3.47 -5.01 -27.33
N GLU A 578 3.00 -5.70 -28.37
CA GLU A 578 2.34 -5.06 -29.52
C GLU A 578 1.05 -4.35 -29.12
N HIS A 579 0.22 -4.97 -28.28
CA HIS A 579 -0.99 -4.36 -27.74
C HIS A 579 -0.66 -3.13 -26.90
N ALA A 580 0.32 -3.24 -26.01
CA ALA A 580 0.72 -2.13 -25.14
C ALA A 580 1.30 -0.94 -25.93
N VAL A 581 2.00 -1.20 -27.05
CA VAL A 581 2.47 -0.14 -27.97
C VAL A 581 1.30 0.48 -28.73
N LYS A 582 0.33 -0.31 -29.21
CA LYS A 582 -0.87 0.17 -29.94
C LYS A 582 -1.79 1.04 -29.08
N ASP A 583 -2.02 0.64 -27.83
CA ASP A 583 -2.84 1.40 -26.87
C ASP A 583 -2.22 2.74 -26.46
N GLY A 584 -0.99 3.01 -26.93
CA GLY A 584 -0.27 4.24 -26.67
C GLY A 584 -0.08 4.45 -25.18
N ALA A 585 0.24 3.39 -24.42
CA ALA A 585 0.24 3.30 -22.96
C ALA A 585 0.68 4.58 -22.22
N LYS A 586 -0.24 5.54 -22.07
CA LYS A 586 0.00 6.84 -21.39
C LYS A 586 0.20 6.68 -19.88
N LYS A 587 -0.02 5.47 -19.33
CA LYS A 587 -0.03 5.22 -17.89
C LYS A 587 1.09 4.34 -17.35
N ASN A 588 1.91 3.68 -18.18
CA ASN A 588 2.96 2.77 -17.72
C ASN A 588 4.31 3.02 -18.40
N ARG A 589 5.41 2.67 -17.72
CA ARG A 589 6.81 2.65 -18.21
C ARG A 589 7.05 1.80 -19.49
N ILE A 590 6.00 1.31 -20.13
CA ILE A 590 5.97 0.50 -21.35
C ILE A 590 6.15 1.37 -22.62
N ALA A 591 6.14 2.69 -22.49
CA ALA A 591 6.53 3.63 -23.56
C ALA A 591 8.05 3.67 -23.84
N SER A 592 8.79 2.60 -23.53
CA SER A 592 10.22 2.55 -23.87
C SER A 592 10.37 2.37 -25.38
N LYS A 593 11.29 3.10 -26.00
CA LYS A 593 11.59 2.94 -27.43
C LYS A 593 12.01 1.51 -27.78
N ASN A 594 12.63 0.79 -26.85
CA ASN A 594 12.95 -0.64 -27.01
C ASN A 594 11.71 -1.49 -27.32
N TYR A 595 10.58 -1.26 -26.63
CA TYR A 595 9.34 -1.98 -26.91
C TYR A 595 8.70 -1.57 -28.24
N GLN A 596 8.84 -0.30 -28.66
CA GLN A 596 8.38 0.13 -29.98
C GLN A 596 9.18 -0.55 -31.11
N VAL A 597 10.50 -0.61 -30.96
CA VAL A 597 11.38 -1.31 -31.91
C VAL A 597 11.11 -2.82 -31.89
N PHE A 598 10.83 -3.42 -30.72
CA PHE A 598 10.47 -4.83 -30.62
C PHE A 598 9.13 -5.15 -31.29
N ALA A 599 8.09 -4.35 -31.05
CA ALA A 599 6.81 -4.50 -31.73
C ALA A 599 6.93 -4.35 -33.26
N ALA A 600 7.74 -3.39 -33.72
CA ALA A 600 8.02 -3.22 -35.14
C ALA A 600 8.74 -4.44 -35.74
N PHE A 601 9.70 -5.03 -35.02
CA PHE A 601 10.36 -6.26 -35.42
C PHE A 601 9.37 -7.43 -35.51
N ALA A 602 8.53 -7.62 -34.51
CA ALA A 602 7.51 -8.68 -34.49
C ALA A 602 6.56 -8.58 -35.70
N SER A 603 6.09 -7.37 -36.00
CA SER A 603 5.24 -7.12 -37.17
C SER A 603 5.96 -7.42 -38.50
N GLN A 604 7.24 -7.03 -38.64
CA GLN A 604 8.03 -7.36 -39.83
C GLN A 604 8.29 -8.87 -39.96
N TRP A 605 8.56 -9.55 -38.84
CA TRP A 605 8.81 -10.98 -38.81
C TRP A 605 7.61 -11.78 -39.32
N ARG A 606 6.41 -11.52 -38.77
CA ARG A 606 5.18 -12.19 -39.21
C ARG A 606 4.85 -11.89 -40.68
N SER A 607 5.10 -10.66 -41.13
CA SER A 607 4.90 -10.30 -42.55
C SER A 607 5.81 -11.11 -43.48
N LYS A 608 7.07 -11.35 -43.07
CA LYS A 608 8.01 -12.20 -43.83
C LYS A 608 7.59 -13.66 -43.82
N GLU A 609 7.15 -14.20 -42.67
CA GLU A 609 6.64 -15.57 -42.59
C GLU A 609 5.40 -15.77 -43.47
N GLN A 610 4.46 -14.85 -43.44
CA GLN A 610 3.27 -14.88 -44.31
C GLN A 610 3.65 -14.81 -45.79
N ALA A 611 4.64 -13.99 -46.17
CA ALA A 611 5.11 -13.91 -47.55
C ALA A 611 5.78 -15.20 -48.01
N VAL A 612 6.55 -15.88 -47.14
CA VAL A 612 7.16 -17.19 -47.45
C VAL A 612 6.08 -18.26 -47.59
N LEU A 613 5.10 -18.29 -46.68
CA LEU A 613 3.97 -19.22 -46.77
C LEU A 613 3.14 -19.01 -48.05
N ALA A 614 2.88 -17.74 -48.41
CA ALA A 614 2.16 -17.41 -49.64
C ALA A 614 2.95 -17.80 -50.90
N SER A 615 4.27 -17.61 -50.90
CA SER A 615 5.14 -18.00 -52.03
C SER A 615 5.23 -19.51 -52.18
N GLY A 616 5.39 -20.24 -51.06
CA GLY A 616 5.40 -21.71 -51.07
C GLY A 616 4.05 -22.29 -51.50
N ALA A 617 2.94 -21.68 -51.10
CA ALA A 617 1.60 -22.08 -51.56
C ALA A 617 1.41 -21.83 -53.07
N ALA A 618 1.94 -20.72 -53.61
CA ALA A 618 1.89 -20.43 -55.04
C ALA A 618 2.74 -21.42 -55.86
N GLU A 619 3.93 -21.78 -55.37
CA GLU A 619 4.78 -22.80 -56.00
C GLU A 619 4.14 -24.19 -55.97
N ALA A 620 3.54 -24.59 -54.84
CA ALA A 620 2.81 -25.85 -54.72
C ALA A 620 1.61 -25.92 -55.67
N LEU A 621 0.84 -24.82 -55.79
CA LEU A 621 -0.28 -24.73 -56.73
C LEU A 621 0.21 -24.79 -58.18
N HIS A 622 1.34 -24.16 -58.51
CA HIS A 622 1.93 -24.22 -59.83
C HIS A 622 2.38 -25.64 -60.20
N HIS A 623 3.02 -26.36 -59.28
CA HIS A 623 3.37 -27.77 -59.45
C HIS A 623 2.13 -28.66 -59.67
N GLN A 624 1.06 -28.45 -58.89
CA GLN A 624 -0.18 -29.22 -59.03
C GLN A 624 -0.88 -28.96 -60.38
N THR A 625 -0.86 -27.72 -60.87
CA THR A 625 -1.38 -27.39 -62.22
C THR A 625 -0.51 -27.94 -63.35
N ALA A 626 0.82 -28.02 -63.17
CA ALA A 626 1.72 -28.59 -64.16
C ALA A 626 1.51 -30.10 -64.32
N GLU A 627 1.28 -30.84 -63.23
CA GLU A 627 0.98 -32.28 -63.28
C GLU A 627 -0.37 -32.59 -63.94
N CYS A 628 -1.37 -31.72 -63.78
CA CYS A 628 -2.68 -31.90 -64.43
C CYS A 628 -2.69 -31.57 -65.94
N THR A 629 -1.63 -30.98 -66.49
CA THR A 629 -1.54 -30.63 -67.92
C THR A 629 -0.78 -31.69 -68.74
N VAL A 630 -0.17 -32.69 -68.07
CA VAL A 630 0.63 -33.77 -68.69
C VAL A 630 -0.16 -35.09 -68.79
N VAL A 631 -1.41 -35.11 -68.31
CA VAL A 631 -2.38 -36.21 -68.49
C VAL A 631 -3.42 -35.78 -69.52
#